data_AF-A1CIC2-F1
#
_entry.id   AF-A1CIC2-F1
#
_cell.length_a   1.000
_cell.length_b   1.000
_cell.length_c   1.000
_cell.angle_alpha   90.00
_cell.angle_beta   90.00
_cell.angle_gamma   90.00
#
_symmetry.space_group_name_H-M   'P 1'
#
loop_
_entity.id
_entity.type
_entity.pdbx_description
1 polymer ?
#
loop_
_entity_poly.entity_id
_entity_poly.type
_entity_poly.pdbx_seq_one_letter_code
_entity_poly.pdbx_strand_id
1 'polypeptide(L)'
;MSAILSADDLNDFISPGVACIKPVETLPQKESQSENPYEVTKEDKIQPENLPPAQISLTDCLACSGCVTSAEAVLISLQSHAEVLNTLDAYPEFRLSNESGQDDIKTTETADSESRVFVASVSPQVRASLATTYGISEREAQCMIDQFLSGSQGLRAGGKFHNGFAWVVDTNTMREAVLALTADEVANSLTSIDPLNTLPKRPILSSACPGWICYAEKTHPFILPHLSRLKSPQALTGTLLKSVLSKALGISPTRIWHLAIMPCFDKKLEASREELTDSAWGPTPSEPHTPVRDVDCVITSRELLTLAASRGISLPRLPLKPLPRSYYSPFPDRSLDSFLFSKRSSGQTAASGTSGGYLHHVLTTFQAKNPGSQIVTQRGRNADVVEYVLMSPGGEPLLKAARYYGFRNIQNLVRKLKPARASRLPGARQSATSAGGSRRQLASRNAASAGSGTDYAYVEVMACPGGCTNGGGQVRIEDAREAASNMSVESQTEPPEAALKPTPHEQRAWLARVDEAYYSADSDSEVPATSEPASVISRDAEIHGVLQHWSEYMNIPLSKLAYTSYREVESDVGKTQTGPNDTARVVELASKIGGGW
;
A
#
# COMPACT_ATOMS: atom_id res chain seq x y z
N MET A 1 -23.93 -29.68 -16.76
CA MET A 1 -23.97 -28.40 -16.01
C MET A 1 -22.95 -28.50 -14.90
N SER A 2 -22.04 -27.54 -14.75
CA SER A 2 -20.95 -27.61 -13.78
C SER A 2 -21.52 -27.68 -12.36
N ALA A 3 -21.19 -28.74 -11.61
CA ALA A 3 -21.69 -29.02 -10.27
C ALA A 3 -21.05 -28.15 -9.17
N ILE A 4 -20.66 -26.91 -9.48
CA ILE A 4 -19.92 -26.03 -8.57
C ILE A 4 -20.80 -24.93 -7.94
N LEU A 5 -22.07 -24.79 -8.32
CA LEU A 5 -22.97 -23.84 -7.68
C LEU A 5 -24.28 -24.54 -7.30
N SER A 6 -24.39 -24.92 -6.02
CA SER A 6 -25.65 -25.37 -5.44
C SER A 6 -26.58 -24.16 -5.26
N ALA A 7 -27.89 -24.39 -5.36
CA ALA A 7 -28.90 -23.38 -5.00
C ALA A 7 -28.78 -22.95 -3.53
N ASP A 8 -28.12 -23.74 -2.67
CA ASP A 8 -27.84 -23.40 -1.28
C ASP A 8 -26.86 -22.21 -1.16
N ASP A 9 -26.03 -21.96 -2.19
CA ASP A 9 -25.11 -20.82 -2.25
C ASP A 9 -25.79 -19.50 -2.68
N LEU A 10 -27.09 -19.55 -3.02
CA LEU A 10 -27.88 -18.39 -3.48
C LEU A 10 -28.75 -17.76 -2.37
N ASN A 11 -28.41 -17.94 -1.11
CA ASN A 11 -29.09 -17.26 -0.01
C ASN A 11 -28.55 -15.82 0.18
N ASP A 12 -29.31 -14.84 -0.30
CA ASP A 12 -29.08 -13.38 -0.18
C ASP A 12 -29.28 -12.82 1.25
N PHE A 13 -29.27 -13.65 2.29
CA PHE A 13 -29.46 -13.21 3.67
C PHE A 13 -28.13 -12.83 4.33
N ILE A 14 -28.00 -11.54 4.65
CA ILE A 14 -26.75 -10.86 5.01
C ILE A 14 -26.49 -10.99 6.52
N SER A 15 -25.62 -11.93 6.93
CA SER A 15 -24.93 -11.82 8.23
C SER A 15 -23.67 -10.94 8.09
N PRO A 16 -23.35 -10.09 9.09
CA PRO A 16 -22.20 -9.19 9.05
C PRO A 16 -20.92 -10.01 8.86
N GLY A 17 -20.07 -9.54 7.93
CA GLY A 17 -18.96 -10.27 7.31
C GLY A 17 -18.41 -11.40 8.16
N VAL A 18 -18.68 -12.63 7.72
CA VAL A 18 -18.11 -13.84 8.29
C VAL A 18 -16.59 -13.67 8.25
N ALA A 19 -15.97 -13.42 9.40
CA ALA A 19 -14.53 -13.66 9.58
C ALA A 19 -14.26 -15.03 8.97
N CYS A 20 -13.23 -15.21 8.14
CA CYS A 20 -12.92 -16.49 7.49
C CYS A 20 -12.94 -17.63 8.54
N ILE A 21 -14.05 -18.35 8.64
CA ILE A 21 -14.13 -19.58 9.44
C ILE A 21 -13.63 -20.66 8.49
N LYS A 22 -12.38 -21.07 8.64
CA LYS A 22 -11.92 -22.30 8.01
C LYS A 22 -12.60 -23.46 8.75
N PRO A 23 -13.36 -24.34 8.09
CA PRO A 23 -13.79 -25.59 8.71
C PRO A 23 -12.53 -26.35 9.14
N VAL A 24 -12.51 -26.88 10.36
CA VAL A 24 -11.44 -27.78 10.78
C VAL A 24 -11.46 -28.96 9.81
N GLU A 25 -10.44 -29.08 8.96
CA GLU A 25 -10.24 -30.24 8.10
C GLU A 25 -10.01 -31.44 9.02
N THR A 26 -11.08 -32.16 9.33
CA THR A 26 -10.97 -33.48 9.96
C THR A 26 -10.46 -34.42 8.90
N LEU A 27 -9.14 -34.69 8.91
CA LEU A 27 -8.60 -35.79 8.12
C LEU A 27 -9.36 -37.07 8.50
N PRO A 28 -9.81 -37.89 7.53
CA PRO A 28 -10.52 -39.13 7.83
C PRO A 28 -9.70 -39.99 8.79
N GLN A 29 -10.32 -40.42 9.88
CA GLN A 29 -9.69 -41.25 10.90
C GLN A 29 -9.02 -42.47 10.25
N LYS A 30 -7.74 -42.67 10.56
CA LYS A 30 -7.03 -43.91 10.22
C LYS A 30 -7.74 -45.03 10.98
N GLU A 31 -8.40 -45.92 10.26
CA GLU A 31 -9.13 -47.07 10.83
C GLU A 31 -8.26 -47.80 11.85
N SER A 32 -8.51 -47.56 13.13
CA SER A 32 -7.93 -48.36 14.20
C SER A 32 -8.76 -49.64 14.27
N GLN A 33 -8.21 -50.69 13.69
CA GLN A 33 -8.66 -52.07 13.88
C GLN A 33 -8.66 -52.40 15.38
N SER A 34 -9.84 -52.47 15.99
CA SER A 34 -10.02 -53.24 17.21
C SER A 34 -11.43 -53.82 17.25
N GLU A 35 -11.49 -55.11 16.95
CA GLU A 35 -12.64 -55.98 17.06
C GLU A 35 -13.14 -56.02 18.52
N ASN A 36 -14.33 -55.48 18.80
CA ASN A 36 -15.21 -56.06 19.81
C ASN A 36 -16.67 -55.57 19.65
N PRO A 37 -17.59 -56.39 19.12
CA PRO A 37 -18.97 -55.99 18.79
C PRO A 37 -19.91 -55.72 19.99
N TYR A 38 -19.42 -55.73 21.24
CA TYR A 38 -20.29 -55.72 22.43
C TYR A 38 -19.97 -54.66 23.48
N GLU A 39 -19.11 -53.68 23.20
CA GLU A 39 -18.90 -52.58 24.14
C GLU A 39 -19.88 -51.43 23.88
N VAL A 40 -21.02 -51.49 24.58
CA VAL A 40 -21.92 -50.32 24.72
C VAL A 40 -21.29 -49.38 25.73
N THR A 41 -20.35 -48.55 25.28
CA THR A 41 -19.74 -47.51 26.11
C THR A 41 -20.79 -46.44 26.44
N LYS A 42 -21.09 -46.30 27.73
CA LYS A 42 -21.94 -45.24 28.29
C LYS A 42 -21.43 -43.86 27.84
N GLU A 43 -22.36 -42.97 27.49
CA GLU A 43 -22.15 -41.65 26.86
C GLU A 43 -21.17 -40.70 27.59
N ASP A 44 -20.74 -41.01 28.82
CA ASP A 44 -19.85 -40.17 29.63
C ASP A 44 -18.34 -40.33 29.35
N LYS A 45 -17.94 -41.07 28.30
CA LYS A 45 -16.52 -41.26 27.95
C LYS A 45 -16.10 -40.78 26.56
N ILE A 46 -16.86 -39.87 25.94
CA ILE A 46 -16.29 -39.05 24.88
C ILE A 46 -15.44 -37.98 25.58
N GLN A 47 -14.20 -38.32 25.92
CA GLN A 47 -13.20 -37.28 26.19
C GLN A 47 -13.22 -36.35 24.97
N PRO A 48 -13.42 -35.04 25.13
CA PRO A 48 -13.31 -34.13 24.00
C PRO A 48 -11.92 -34.33 23.43
N GLU A 49 -11.84 -34.95 22.25
CA GLU A 49 -10.60 -35.04 21.51
C GLU A 49 -10.12 -33.60 21.37
N ASN A 50 -8.99 -33.29 22.01
CA ASN A 50 -8.35 -32.00 21.90
C ASN A 50 -7.91 -31.86 20.44
N LEU A 51 -8.82 -31.38 19.59
CA LEU A 51 -8.51 -30.98 18.23
C LEU A 51 -7.30 -30.04 18.33
N PRO A 52 -6.22 -30.28 17.56
CA PRO A 52 -5.10 -29.38 17.57
C PRO A 52 -5.60 -27.97 17.23
N PRO A 53 -5.06 -26.92 17.89
CA PRO A 53 -5.53 -25.56 17.70
C PRO A 53 -5.49 -25.22 16.20
N ALA A 54 -6.60 -24.72 15.68
CA ALA A 54 -6.72 -24.33 14.29
C ALA A 54 -5.64 -23.29 13.96
N GLN A 55 -4.72 -23.63 13.06
CA GLN A 55 -3.73 -22.68 12.57
C GLN A 55 -4.35 -21.87 11.43
N ILE A 56 -4.45 -20.56 11.65
CA ILE A 56 -4.87 -19.60 10.63
C ILE A 56 -3.60 -19.10 9.92
N SER A 57 -3.53 -19.30 8.61
CA SER A 57 -2.38 -18.86 7.81
C SER A 57 -2.56 -17.41 7.31
N LEU A 58 -1.48 -16.70 6.95
CA LEU A 58 -1.62 -15.37 6.32
C LEU A 58 -2.45 -15.43 5.02
N THR A 59 -2.41 -16.56 4.30
CA THR A 59 -3.27 -16.74 3.11
C THR A 59 -4.76 -16.65 3.43
N ASP A 60 -5.16 -16.94 4.68
CA ASP A 60 -6.55 -16.82 5.16
C ASP A 60 -6.89 -15.40 5.64
N CYS A 61 -5.90 -14.66 6.18
CA CYS A 61 -6.07 -13.34 6.80
C CYS A 61 -5.96 -12.14 5.83
N LEU A 62 -5.26 -12.29 4.71
CA LEU A 62 -5.01 -11.18 3.79
C LEU A 62 -6.27 -10.82 3.01
N ALA A 63 -6.42 -9.53 2.70
CA ALA A 63 -7.62 -8.98 2.06
C ALA A 63 -7.97 -9.68 0.73
N CYS A 64 -6.97 -10.28 0.07
CA CYS A 64 -7.11 -11.09 -1.13
C CYS A 64 -7.18 -12.60 -0.81
N SER A 65 -7.95 -13.04 0.19
CA SER A 65 -8.12 -14.47 0.52
C SER A 65 -8.35 -15.29 -0.75
N GLY A 66 -7.43 -16.21 -1.07
CA GLY A 66 -7.44 -17.02 -2.30
C GLY A 66 -6.61 -16.51 -3.50
N CYS A 67 -6.09 -15.27 -3.47
CA CYS A 67 -5.15 -14.77 -4.48
C CYS A 67 -3.68 -14.92 -4.06
N VAL A 68 -3.38 -14.96 -2.77
CA VAL A 68 -1.99 -15.03 -2.29
C VAL A 68 -1.49 -16.48 -2.37
N THR A 69 -0.39 -16.69 -3.10
CA THR A 69 0.28 -17.99 -3.23
C THR A 69 1.14 -18.29 -2.00
N SER A 70 1.51 -19.57 -1.80
CA SER A 70 2.43 -19.94 -0.71
C SER A 70 3.78 -19.22 -0.80
N ALA A 71 4.30 -19.00 -2.02
CA ALA A 71 5.53 -18.24 -2.24
C ALA A 71 5.39 -16.77 -1.80
N GLU A 72 4.24 -16.16 -2.07
CA GLU A 72 3.95 -14.79 -1.63
C GLU A 72 3.74 -14.69 -0.12
N ALA A 73 3.12 -15.70 0.50
CA ALA A 73 3.04 -15.77 1.96
C ALA A 73 4.44 -15.84 2.59
N VAL A 74 5.37 -16.58 1.98
CA VAL A 74 6.78 -16.58 2.39
C VAL A 74 7.41 -15.20 2.19
N LEU A 75 7.24 -14.55 1.05
CA LEU A 75 7.77 -13.19 0.81
C LEU A 75 7.24 -12.14 1.82
N ILE A 76 5.99 -12.30 2.26
CA ILE A 76 5.40 -11.47 3.31
C ILE A 76 6.06 -11.78 4.66
N SER A 77 6.30 -13.05 4.99
CA SER A 77 6.93 -13.45 6.26
C SER A 77 8.42 -13.07 6.34
N LEU A 78 9.12 -13.02 5.20
CA LEU A 78 10.52 -12.59 5.11
C LEU A 78 10.69 -11.09 5.39
N GLN A 79 9.62 -10.32 5.40
CA GLN A 79 9.64 -8.91 5.77
C GLN A 79 8.90 -8.74 7.08
N SER A 80 9.61 -8.47 8.17
CA SER A 80 9.03 -8.39 9.51
C SER A 80 9.85 -7.48 10.41
N HIS A 81 9.31 -7.16 11.59
CA HIS A 81 10.05 -6.46 12.63
C HIS A 81 11.31 -7.24 13.07
N ALA A 82 11.30 -8.57 13.01
CA ALA A 82 12.47 -9.40 13.30
C ALA A 82 13.56 -9.19 12.24
N GLU A 83 13.19 -9.12 10.95
CA GLU A 83 14.13 -8.83 9.86
C GLU A 83 14.77 -7.45 10.01
N VAL A 84 14.00 -6.44 10.47
CA VAL A 84 14.53 -5.11 10.79
C VAL A 84 15.60 -5.20 11.86
N LEU A 85 15.33 -5.87 12.99
CA LEU A 85 16.30 -6.01 14.08
C LEU A 85 17.53 -6.81 13.63
N ASN A 86 17.34 -7.94 12.96
CA ASN A 86 18.42 -8.78 12.45
C ASN A 86 19.34 -7.99 11.50
N THR A 87 18.78 -7.20 10.59
CA THR A 87 19.57 -6.37 9.68
C THR A 87 20.35 -5.29 10.43
N LEU A 88 19.71 -4.60 11.38
CA LEU A 88 20.35 -3.57 12.20
C LEU A 88 21.45 -4.15 13.09
N ASP A 89 21.36 -5.42 13.49
CA ASP A 89 22.39 -6.09 14.29
C ASP A 89 23.47 -6.78 13.43
N ALA A 90 23.21 -7.01 12.14
CA ALA A 90 24.13 -7.66 11.21
C ALA A 90 25.15 -6.70 10.59
N TYR A 91 24.76 -5.45 10.31
CA TYR A 91 25.60 -4.50 9.57
C TYR A 91 25.84 -3.21 10.37
N PRO A 92 27.07 -2.68 10.45
CA PRO A 92 27.31 -1.38 11.05
C PRO A 92 26.73 -0.24 10.20
N GLU A 93 26.29 0.83 10.84
CA GLU A 93 25.87 2.05 10.17
C GLU A 93 27.02 2.71 9.40
N PHE A 94 26.73 3.14 8.18
CA PHE A 94 27.63 3.92 7.34
C PHE A 94 27.81 5.33 7.91
N ARG A 95 29.05 5.76 8.15
CA ARG A 95 29.31 7.12 8.64
C ARG A 95 29.17 8.15 7.51
N LEU A 96 28.20 9.01 7.65
CA LEU A 96 28.06 10.20 6.81
C LEU A 96 29.11 11.23 7.24
N SER A 97 30.09 11.52 6.39
CA SER A 97 31.06 12.59 6.64
C SER A 97 30.36 13.95 6.51
N ASN A 98 30.15 14.64 7.63
CA ASN A 98 29.56 15.99 7.66
C ASN A 98 30.52 17.12 7.22
N GLU A 99 31.65 16.81 6.58
CA GLU A 99 32.57 17.85 6.08
C GLU A 99 32.09 18.41 4.73
N SER A 100 30.96 19.13 4.81
CA SER A 100 30.43 19.97 3.74
C SER A 100 31.27 21.25 3.65
N GLY A 101 32.18 21.28 2.68
CA GLY A 101 32.92 22.48 2.28
C GLY A 101 33.58 22.42 0.90
N GLN A 102 33.67 21.24 0.29
CA GLN A 102 34.10 21.05 -1.10
C GLN A 102 33.17 20.05 -1.77
N ASP A 103 32.75 20.34 -3.00
CA ASP A 103 31.78 19.61 -3.84
C ASP A 103 32.15 18.15 -4.21
N ASP A 104 33.02 17.50 -3.44
CA ASP A 104 33.30 16.07 -3.56
C ASP A 104 33.27 15.45 -2.16
N ILE A 105 32.20 14.71 -1.83
CA ILE A 105 32.17 13.79 -0.69
C ILE A 105 33.20 12.69 -0.98
N LYS A 106 34.48 12.93 -0.67
CA LYS A 106 35.52 11.92 -0.72
C LYS A 106 35.35 11.01 0.48
N THR A 107 34.66 9.91 0.27
CA THR A 107 34.62 8.77 1.20
C THR A 107 36.04 8.45 1.62
N THR A 108 36.32 8.50 2.93
CA THR A 108 37.56 7.95 3.48
C THR A 108 37.64 6.47 3.06
N GLU A 109 38.70 6.13 2.31
CA GLU A 109 38.89 4.86 1.56
C GLU A 109 39.03 3.59 2.45
N THR A 110 38.48 3.59 3.67
CA THR A 110 38.47 2.43 4.57
C THR A 110 37.13 2.21 5.24
N ALA A 111 36.03 2.70 4.63
CA ALA A 111 34.69 2.31 5.01
C ALA A 111 34.52 0.79 4.83
N ASP A 112 34.43 0.08 5.95
CA ASP A 112 34.15 -1.37 6.02
C ASP A 112 33.07 -1.73 4.98
N SER A 113 33.40 -2.63 4.06
CA SER A 113 32.59 -2.91 2.86
C SER A 113 31.17 -3.38 3.19
N GLU A 114 30.96 -3.81 4.43
CA GLU A 114 29.71 -4.31 4.98
C GLU A 114 28.78 -3.21 5.55
N SER A 115 29.27 -1.97 5.73
CA SER A 115 28.45 -0.90 6.33
C SER A 115 27.30 -0.46 5.42
N ARG A 116 26.15 -0.18 6.04
CA ARG A 116 24.90 0.19 5.36
C ARG A 116 24.38 1.56 5.80
N VAL A 117 23.79 2.30 4.87
CA VAL A 117 23.00 3.49 5.13
C VAL A 117 21.56 3.04 5.39
N PHE A 118 21.05 3.26 6.60
CA PHE A 118 19.68 2.93 6.95
C PHE A 118 18.76 4.13 6.73
N VAL A 119 17.73 3.96 5.92
CA VAL A 119 16.70 4.97 5.66
C VAL A 119 15.31 4.41 5.86
N ALA A 120 14.38 5.25 6.31
CA ALA A 120 13.01 4.85 6.53
C ALA A 120 12.04 5.77 5.78
N SER A 121 10.91 5.20 5.37
CA SER A 121 9.76 5.96 4.91
C SER A 121 8.51 5.59 5.70
N VAL A 122 7.67 6.57 6.00
CA VAL A 122 6.50 6.41 6.86
C VAL A 122 5.26 6.93 6.12
N SER A 123 4.20 6.14 6.13
CA SER A 123 2.91 6.59 5.58
C SER A 123 2.15 7.50 6.55
N PRO A 124 1.39 8.49 6.07
CA PRO A 124 0.52 9.30 6.93
C PRO A 124 -0.53 8.47 7.66
N GLN A 125 -0.99 7.35 7.07
CA GLN A 125 -1.95 6.47 7.72
C GLN A 125 -1.37 5.75 8.95
N VAL A 126 -0.06 5.45 8.96
CA VAL A 126 0.62 4.92 10.15
C VAL A 126 0.61 5.95 11.26
N ARG A 127 0.91 7.21 10.95
CA ARG A 127 0.94 8.32 11.92
C ARG A 127 -0.43 8.56 12.52
N ALA A 128 -1.47 8.58 11.69
CA ALA A 128 -2.86 8.65 12.13
C ALA A 128 -3.27 7.46 13.04
N SER A 129 -2.80 6.25 12.71
CA SER A 129 -3.05 5.06 13.53
C SER A 129 -2.37 5.16 14.90
N LEU A 130 -1.11 5.61 14.97
CA LEU A 130 -0.41 5.80 16.25
C LEU A 130 -1.00 6.96 17.07
N ALA A 131 -1.35 8.06 16.41
CA ALA A 131 -2.03 9.20 17.01
C ALA A 131 -3.31 8.77 17.73
N THR A 132 -4.13 7.96 17.05
CA THR A 132 -5.36 7.39 17.64
C THR A 132 -5.08 6.38 18.75
N THR A 133 -4.01 5.57 18.59
CA THR A 133 -3.61 4.55 19.57
C THR A 133 -3.19 5.15 20.90
N TYR A 134 -2.41 6.23 20.86
CA TYR A 134 -1.85 6.85 22.06
C TYR A 134 -2.57 8.14 22.49
N GLY A 135 -3.60 8.58 21.76
CA GLY A 135 -4.34 9.80 22.08
C GLY A 135 -3.51 11.08 21.93
N ILE A 136 -2.62 11.11 20.93
CA ILE A 136 -1.70 12.22 20.63
C ILE A 136 -2.00 12.80 19.25
N SER A 137 -1.45 13.97 18.94
CA SER A 137 -1.53 14.55 17.60
C SER A 137 -0.74 13.74 16.56
N GLU A 138 -1.07 13.91 15.29
CA GLU A 138 -0.35 13.29 14.17
C GLU A 138 1.11 13.75 14.09
N ARG A 139 1.36 15.01 14.51
CA ARG A 139 2.70 15.58 14.63
C ARG A 139 3.51 14.97 15.78
N GLU A 140 2.88 14.76 16.93
CA GLU A 140 3.53 14.05 18.04
C GLU A 140 3.79 12.58 17.67
N ALA A 141 2.90 11.95 16.92
CA ALA A 141 3.13 10.62 16.37
C ALA A 141 4.34 10.57 15.42
N GLN A 142 4.52 11.57 14.55
CA GLN A 142 5.76 11.70 13.75
C GLN A 142 6.99 11.83 14.65
N CYS A 143 6.96 12.71 15.66
CA CYS A 143 8.08 12.90 16.57
C CYS A 143 8.42 11.60 17.32
N MET A 144 7.42 10.86 17.77
CA MET A 144 7.58 9.56 18.40
C MET A 144 8.29 8.57 17.47
N ILE A 145 7.88 8.50 16.19
CA ILE A 145 8.51 7.62 15.19
C ILE A 145 9.97 8.05 14.95
N ASP A 146 10.24 9.35 14.79
CA ASP A 146 11.61 9.86 14.59
C ASP A 146 12.51 9.51 15.79
N GLN A 147 12.02 9.73 17.01
CA GLN A 147 12.73 9.39 18.24
C GLN A 147 12.99 7.89 18.34
N PHE A 148 12.02 7.08 17.91
CA PHE A 148 12.15 5.64 17.89
C PHE A 148 13.16 5.15 16.86
N LEU A 149 13.11 5.64 15.62
CA LEU A 149 13.95 5.15 14.53
C LEU A 149 15.38 5.73 14.58
N SER A 150 15.54 6.97 15.00
CA SER A 150 16.81 7.69 14.85
C SER A 150 17.39 8.20 16.18
N GLY A 151 16.56 8.41 17.20
CA GLY A 151 16.97 8.96 18.49
C GLY A 151 17.75 8.00 19.38
N SER A 152 18.46 8.54 20.37
CA SER A 152 19.27 7.74 21.32
C SER A 152 18.46 6.83 22.23
N GLN A 153 17.21 7.18 22.52
CA GLN A 153 16.28 6.36 23.32
C GLN A 153 15.47 5.37 22.48
N GLY A 154 15.58 5.47 21.16
CA GLY A 154 14.96 4.57 20.19
C GLY A 154 15.82 3.33 19.92
N LEU A 155 15.79 2.83 18.69
CA LEU A 155 16.53 1.64 18.25
C LEU A 155 18.03 1.72 18.60
N ARG A 156 18.62 2.92 18.60
CA ARG A 156 20.03 3.13 19.01
C ARG A 156 20.35 2.69 20.44
N ALA A 157 19.36 2.61 21.32
CA ALA A 157 19.54 2.28 22.74
C ALA A 157 20.07 0.85 22.99
N GLY A 158 20.24 0.03 21.95
CA GLY A 158 20.81 -1.32 22.08
C GLY A 158 21.17 -1.89 20.71
N GLY A 159 21.21 -3.22 20.61
CA GLY A 159 21.67 -3.91 19.41
C GLY A 159 23.19 -3.85 19.29
N LYS A 160 23.77 -4.68 18.42
CA LYS A 160 25.23 -4.86 18.35
C LYS A 160 25.96 -3.59 17.94
N PHE A 161 25.36 -2.80 17.05
CA PHE A 161 25.98 -1.62 16.43
C PHE A 161 25.33 -0.29 16.85
N HIS A 162 24.32 -0.31 17.72
CA HIS A 162 23.59 0.91 18.13
C HIS A 162 23.05 1.73 16.94
N ASN A 163 22.64 1.02 15.89
CA ASN A 163 22.19 1.64 14.64
C ASN A 163 20.86 2.38 14.83
N GLY A 164 20.69 3.42 14.01
CA GLY A 164 19.43 4.11 13.79
C GLY A 164 19.30 4.47 12.32
N PHE A 165 18.19 5.12 11.96
CA PHE A 165 17.94 5.56 10.60
C PHE A 165 18.49 6.97 10.38
N ALA A 166 19.29 7.17 9.34
CA ALA A 166 19.88 8.48 9.02
C ALA A 166 18.84 9.46 8.48
N TRP A 167 17.85 8.95 7.74
CA TRP A 167 16.73 9.72 7.21
C TRP A 167 15.42 8.98 7.43
N VAL A 168 14.41 9.69 7.91
CA VAL A 168 13.02 9.23 8.03
C VAL A 168 12.15 10.16 7.20
N VAL A 169 11.59 9.65 6.11
CA VAL A 169 10.83 10.44 5.13
C VAL A 169 9.34 10.16 5.27
N ASP A 170 8.53 11.22 5.32
CA ASP A 170 7.08 11.09 5.15
C ASP A 170 6.76 10.87 3.67
N THR A 171 6.10 9.75 3.35
CA THR A 171 5.65 9.44 1.99
C THR A 171 4.59 10.43 1.46
N ASN A 172 4.03 11.32 2.28
CA ASN A 172 3.23 12.46 1.84
C ASN A 172 3.92 13.25 0.71
N THR A 173 5.24 13.45 0.82
CA THR A 173 6.02 14.20 -0.18
C THR A 173 5.95 13.55 -1.56
N MET A 174 6.26 12.26 -1.64
CA MET A 174 6.14 11.51 -2.89
C MET A 174 4.71 11.24 -3.31
N ARG A 175 3.76 11.27 -2.37
CA ARG A 175 2.34 11.22 -2.68
C ARG A 175 1.94 12.44 -3.51
N GLU A 176 2.43 13.64 -3.21
CA GLU A 176 2.19 14.84 -4.05
C GLU A 176 2.74 14.67 -5.48
N ALA A 177 3.94 14.10 -5.61
CA ALA A 177 4.50 13.75 -6.92
C ALA A 177 3.58 12.81 -7.71
N VAL A 178 3.09 11.74 -7.07
CA VAL A 178 2.18 10.79 -7.73
C VAL A 178 0.83 11.45 -8.06
N LEU A 179 0.33 12.36 -7.21
CA LEU A 179 -0.92 13.09 -7.48
C LEU A 179 -0.82 13.95 -8.75
N ALA A 180 0.21 14.78 -8.87
CA ALA A 180 0.43 15.64 -10.04
C ALA A 180 0.59 14.79 -11.31
N LEU A 181 1.40 13.74 -11.25
CA LEU A 181 1.58 12.81 -12.39
C LEU A 181 0.30 12.04 -12.74
N THR A 182 -0.56 11.74 -11.77
CA THR A 182 -1.87 11.11 -12.03
C THR A 182 -2.77 12.05 -12.83
N ALA A 183 -2.78 13.34 -12.49
CA ALA A 183 -3.53 14.33 -13.25
C ALA A 183 -3.01 14.45 -14.69
N ASP A 184 -1.70 14.38 -14.90
CA ASP A 184 -1.10 14.36 -16.24
C ASP A 184 -1.46 13.10 -17.02
N GLU A 185 -1.38 11.92 -16.41
CA GLU A 185 -1.74 10.65 -17.04
C GLU A 185 -3.20 10.67 -17.52
N VAL A 186 -4.11 11.19 -16.71
CA VAL A 186 -5.52 11.38 -17.07
C VAL A 186 -5.67 12.41 -18.20
N ALA A 187 -5.02 13.58 -18.10
CA ALA A 187 -5.08 14.62 -19.12
C ALA A 187 -4.58 14.13 -20.49
N ASN A 188 -3.44 13.42 -20.51
CA ASN A 188 -2.87 12.85 -21.72
C ASN A 188 -3.78 11.79 -22.36
N SER A 189 -4.47 10.97 -21.54
CA SER A 189 -5.43 9.98 -22.04
C SER A 189 -6.69 10.57 -22.68
N LEU A 190 -7.00 11.85 -22.39
CA LEU A 190 -8.16 12.56 -22.93
C LEU A 190 -7.84 13.29 -24.24
N THR A 191 -6.59 13.70 -24.44
CA THR A 191 -6.15 14.50 -25.61
C THR A 191 -5.52 13.68 -26.72
N SER A 192 -4.94 12.51 -26.40
CA SER A 192 -4.04 11.80 -27.32
C SER A 192 -4.73 10.80 -28.26
N ILE A 193 -4.23 10.76 -29.50
CA ILE A 193 -4.18 9.54 -30.33
C ILE A 193 -2.83 8.91 -29.99
N ASP A 194 -2.76 8.05 -28.98
CA ASP A 194 -1.52 7.39 -28.56
C ASP A 194 -1.20 6.23 -29.53
N PRO A 195 -0.31 6.41 -30.51
CA PRO A 195 -0.07 5.38 -31.53
C PRO A 195 0.74 4.21 -30.96
N LEU A 196 1.48 4.46 -29.88
CA LEU A 196 2.42 3.53 -29.27
C LEU A 196 1.78 2.72 -28.12
N ASN A 197 0.51 2.97 -27.75
CA ASN A 197 -0.15 2.37 -26.58
C ASN A 197 0.71 2.47 -25.29
N THR A 198 1.33 3.63 -25.09
CA THR A 198 2.14 3.93 -23.91
C THR A 198 1.28 4.37 -22.72
N LEU A 199 0.11 4.94 -22.96
CA LEU A 199 -0.83 5.39 -21.95
C LEU A 199 -1.82 4.28 -21.55
N PRO A 200 -2.30 4.27 -20.30
CA PRO A 200 -3.39 3.39 -19.89
C PRO A 200 -4.67 3.67 -20.68
N LYS A 201 -5.44 2.61 -20.95
CA LYS A 201 -6.77 2.70 -21.55
C LYS A 201 -7.77 3.24 -20.54
N ARG A 202 -8.72 4.06 -21.02
CA ARG A 202 -9.81 4.56 -20.19
C ARG A 202 -10.84 3.46 -19.87
N PRO A 203 -11.42 3.44 -18.66
CA PRO A 203 -11.05 4.30 -17.53
C PRO A 203 -9.68 3.96 -16.97
N ILE A 204 -8.88 4.97 -16.62
CA ILE A 204 -7.63 4.76 -15.89
C ILE A 204 -7.97 4.37 -14.45
N LEU A 205 -7.43 3.26 -13.97
CA LEU A 205 -7.65 2.72 -12.63
C LEU A 205 -6.43 2.99 -11.77
N SER A 206 -6.60 3.57 -10.59
CA SER A 206 -5.49 3.81 -9.67
C SER A 206 -4.73 2.52 -9.34
N SER A 207 -3.40 2.59 -9.24
CA SER A 207 -2.54 1.44 -8.97
C SER A 207 -1.88 1.43 -7.59
N ALA A 208 -2.08 2.48 -6.78
CA ALA A 208 -1.40 2.62 -5.48
C ALA A 208 -1.77 1.55 -4.44
N CYS A 209 -2.85 0.79 -4.67
CA CYS A 209 -3.33 -0.28 -3.80
C CYS A 209 -2.78 -1.66 -4.24
N PRO A 210 -1.81 -2.24 -3.53
CA PRO A 210 -1.21 -3.51 -3.94
C PRO A 210 -2.16 -4.71 -3.90
N GLY A 211 -3.13 -4.75 -2.98
CA GLY A 211 -4.15 -5.81 -2.96
C GLY A 211 -5.03 -5.79 -4.22
N TRP A 212 -5.37 -4.59 -4.71
CA TRP A 212 -6.07 -4.43 -5.99
C TRP A 212 -5.21 -4.90 -7.17
N ILE A 213 -3.92 -4.53 -7.20
CA ILE A 213 -2.99 -4.98 -8.24
C ILE A 213 -2.86 -6.50 -8.26
N CYS A 214 -2.62 -7.13 -7.11
CA CYS A 214 -2.53 -8.58 -6.99
C CYS A 214 -3.79 -9.29 -7.52
N TYR A 215 -4.96 -8.75 -7.19
CA TYR A 215 -6.22 -9.28 -7.69
C TYR A 215 -6.35 -9.13 -9.20
N ALA A 216 -6.04 -7.96 -9.76
CA ALA A 216 -6.11 -7.71 -11.20
C ALA A 216 -5.16 -8.62 -12.00
N GLU A 217 -3.91 -8.75 -11.58
CA GLU A 217 -2.87 -9.54 -12.26
C GLU A 217 -3.19 -11.04 -12.32
N LYS A 218 -3.83 -11.57 -11.26
CA LYS A 218 -4.09 -13.02 -11.14
C LYS A 218 -5.44 -13.45 -11.69
N THR A 219 -6.44 -12.57 -11.60
CA THR A 219 -7.83 -12.98 -11.84
C THR A 219 -8.46 -12.28 -13.04
N HIS A 220 -8.00 -11.08 -13.41
CA HIS A 220 -8.57 -10.31 -14.52
C HIS A 220 -7.49 -9.61 -15.36
N PRO A 221 -6.63 -10.34 -16.09
CA PRO A 221 -5.56 -9.77 -16.92
C PRO A 221 -6.02 -8.73 -17.96
N PHE A 222 -7.29 -8.82 -18.40
CA PHE A 222 -7.90 -7.84 -19.28
C PHE A 222 -8.04 -6.44 -18.66
N ILE A 223 -7.86 -6.31 -17.34
CA ILE A 223 -7.84 -5.04 -16.61
C ILE A 223 -6.47 -4.35 -16.68
N LEU A 224 -5.37 -5.09 -16.87
CA LEU A 224 -4.02 -4.53 -16.81
C LEU A 224 -3.79 -3.31 -17.73
N PRO A 225 -4.34 -3.26 -18.96
CA PRO A 225 -4.24 -2.09 -19.82
C PRO A 225 -4.88 -0.82 -19.25
N HIS A 226 -5.76 -0.93 -18.27
CA HIS A 226 -6.45 0.18 -17.62
C HIS A 226 -5.71 0.70 -16.38
N LEU A 227 -4.72 -0.03 -15.86
CA LEU A 227 -4.02 0.37 -14.64
C LEU A 227 -3.12 1.58 -14.90
N SER A 228 -3.17 2.56 -14.00
CA SER A 228 -2.20 3.65 -13.94
C SER A 228 -0.79 3.07 -13.86
N ARG A 229 0.15 3.60 -14.64
CA ARG A 229 1.52 3.10 -14.70
C ARG A 229 2.43 3.74 -13.65
N LEU A 230 1.90 4.59 -12.78
CA LEU A 230 2.69 5.25 -11.74
C LEU A 230 3.10 4.28 -10.64
N LYS A 231 4.34 4.42 -10.17
CA LYS A 231 4.78 3.81 -8.91
C LYS A 231 3.93 4.37 -7.76
N SER A 232 3.65 3.53 -6.75
CA SER A 232 3.00 3.97 -5.52
C SER A 232 3.91 4.94 -4.75
N PRO A 233 3.40 5.75 -3.79
CA PRO A 233 4.25 6.61 -2.97
C PRO A 233 5.37 5.86 -2.25
N GLN A 234 5.12 4.65 -1.74
CA GLN A 234 6.16 3.79 -1.17
C GLN A 234 7.26 3.49 -2.20
N ALA A 235 6.85 2.98 -3.36
CA ALA A 235 7.78 2.54 -4.39
C ALA A 235 8.60 3.72 -4.93
N LEU A 236 7.93 4.85 -5.19
CA LEU A 236 8.57 6.06 -5.67
C LEU A 236 9.57 6.63 -4.65
N THR A 237 9.22 6.66 -3.36
CA THR A 237 10.15 7.05 -2.28
C THR A 237 11.38 6.15 -2.28
N GLY A 238 11.20 4.83 -2.41
CA GLY A 238 12.33 3.89 -2.49
C GLY A 238 13.24 4.15 -3.68
N THR A 239 12.66 4.33 -4.87
CA THR A 239 13.40 4.68 -6.08
C THR A 239 14.19 5.99 -5.90
N LEU A 240 13.60 7.04 -5.31
CA LEU A 240 14.30 8.31 -5.07
C LEU A 240 15.44 8.15 -4.07
N LEU A 241 15.16 7.57 -2.91
CA LEU A 241 16.17 7.41 -1.86
C LEU A 241 17.36 6.61 -2.36
N LYS A 242 17.12 5.44 -2.99
CA LYS A 242 18.22 4.60 -3.47
C LYS A 242 18.97 5.23 -4.64
N SER A 243 18.27 5.82 -5.61
CA SER A 243 18.93 6.45 -6.76
C SER A 243 19.81 7.63 -6.34
N VAL A 244 19.28 8.55 -5.54
CA VAL A 244 20.00 9.78 -5.13
C VAL A 244 21.13 9.46 -4.16
N LEU A 245 20.89 8.66 -3.13
CA LEU A 245 21.93 8.34 -2.14
C LEU A 245 23.05 7.49 -2.75
N SER A 246 22.73 6.58 -3.68
CA SER A 246 23.75 5.78 -4.36
C SER A 246 24.69 6.67 -5.17
N LYS A 247 24.12 7.62 -5.93
CA LYS A 247 24.90 8.59 -6.72
C LYS A 247 25.69 9.54 -5.83
N ALA A 248 25.04 10.16 -4.84
CA ALA A 248 25.64 11.21 -4.04
C ALA A 248 26.74 10.72 -3.10
N LEU A 249 26.61 9.49 -2.58
CA LEU A 249 27.61 8.90 -1.66
C LEU A 249 28.64 8.03 -2.40
N GLY A 250 28.49 7.81 -3.71
CA GLY A 250 29.39 6.95 -4.49
C GLY A 250 29.36 5.48 -4.06
N ILE A 251 28.21 4.99 -3.57
CA ILE A 251 28.05 3.62 -3.07
C ILE A 251 27.02 2.84 -3.88
N SER A 252 27.17 1.51 -3.93
CA SER A 252 26.17 0.63 -4.55
C SER A 252 24.79 0.78 -3.87
N PRO A 253 23.66 0.69 -4.62
CA PRO A 253 22.33 0.64 -4.04
C PRO A 253 22.14 -0.47 -3.00
N THR A 254 22.92 -1.55 -3.08
CA THR A 254 22.93 -2.63 -2.06
C THR A 254 23.30 -2.10 -0.67
N ARG A 255 24.11 -1.04 -0.59
CA ARG A 255 24.56 -0.43 0.69
C ARG A 255 23.52 0.51 1.30
N ILE A 256 22.39 0.74 0.64
CA ILE A 256 21.29 1.54 1.16
C ILE A 256 20.16 0.59 1.49
N TRP A 257 19.82 0.52 2.78
CA TRP A 257 18.75 -0.33 3.28
C TRP A 257 17.54 0.54 3.68
N HIS A 258 16.44 0.35 2.96
CA HIS A 258 15.23 1.14 3.06
C HIS A 258 14.11 0.35 3.72
N LEU A 259 13.71 0.81 4.91
CA LEU A 259 12.51 0.37 5.62
C LEU A 259 11.30 1.22 5.23
N ALA A 260 10.20 0.61 4.85
CA ALA A 260 8.92 1.30 4.68
C ALA A 260 7.93 0.88 5.76
N ILE A 261 7.33 1.85 6.46
CA ILE A 261 6.30 1.63 7.46
C ILE A 261 4.94 2.03 6.88
N MET A 262 4.06 1.04 6.72
CA MET A 262 2.91 1.14 5.82
C MET A 262 1.62 0.59 6.45
N PRO A 263 0.43 1.03 6.00
CA PRO A 263 -0.81 0.63 6.65
C PRO A 263 -1.32 -0.74 6.17
N CYS A 264 -0.56 -1.46 5.33
CA CYS A 264 -1.05 -2.62 4.59
C CYS A 264 0.02 -3.71 4.47
N PHE A 265 -0.35 -4.98 4.70
CA PHE A 265 0.56 -6.12 4.52
C PHE A 265 0.93 -6.36 3.06
N ASP A 266 0.01 -6.12 2.12
CA ASP A 266 0.26 -6.32 0.69
C ASP A 266 1.35 -5.39 0.14
N LYS A 267 1.73 -4.34 0.88
CA LYS A 267 2.87 -3.49 0.53
C LYS A 267 4.21 -4.23 0.61
N LYS A 268 4.31 -5.32 1.37
CA LYS A 268 5.43 -6.26 1.36
C LYS A 268 5.55 -6.98 0.02
N LEU A 269 4.42 -7.36 -0.59
CA LEU A 269 4.39 -7.94 -1.93
C LEU A 269 4.78 -6.91 -2.98
N GLU A 270 4.29 -5.66 -2.85
CA GLU A 270 4.72 -4.55 -3.72
C GLU A 270 6.24 -4.39 -3.71
N ALA A 271 6.85 -4.30 -2.52
CA ALA A 271 8.31 -4.18 -2.38
C ALA A 271 9.11 -5.35 -2.98
N SER A 272 8.48 -6.52 -3.15
CA SER A 272 9.12 -7.73 -3.69
C SER A 272 9.01 -7.87 -5.21
N ARG A 273 8.38 -6.92 -5.91
CA ARG A 273 8.19 -6.96 -7.37
C ARG A 273 9.52 -6.70 -8.09
N GLU A 274 9.83 -7.53 -9.09
CA GLU A 274 11.07 -7.45 -9.88
C GLU A 274 11.24 -6.10 -10.60
N GLU A 275 10.14 -5.49 -11.05
CA GLU A 275 10.11 -4.20 -11.72
C GLU A 275 10.21 -2.98 -10.77
N LEU A 276 10.27 -3.23 -9.45
CA LEU A 276 10.51 -2.23 -8.40
C LEU A 276 11.90 -2.43 -7.79
N THR A 277 12.88 -2.55 -8.67
CA THR A 277 14.31 -2.71 -8.37
C THR A 277 15.14 -1.70 -9.15
N ASP A 278 16.41 -1.59 -8.79
CA ASP A 278 17.42 -0.80 -9.51
C ASP A 278 17.52 -1.16 -10.99
N SER A 279 17.21 -2.39 -11.40
CA SER A 279 17.20 -2.79 -12.81
C SER A 279 16.20 -2.00 -13.67
N ALA A 280 15.15 -1.44 -13.07
CA ALA A 280 14.12 -0.68 -13.78
C ALA A 280 14.53 0.76 -14.11
N TRP A 281 15.42 1.36 -13.31
CA TRP A 281 15.82 2.77 -13.44
C TRP A 281 17.32 2.97 -13.60
N GLY A 282 18.13 2.07 -13.05
CA GLY A 282 19.58 2.10 -13.10
C GLY A 282 20.16 1.90 -14.50
N PRO A 283 21.49 2.12 -14.65
CA PRO A 283 22.19 1.85 -15.88
C PRO A 283 22.13 0.35 -16.21
N THR A 284 22.09 0.01 -17.51
CA THR A 284 22.24 -1.38 -17.93
C THR A 284 23.59 -1.90 -17.43
N PRO A 285 23.61 -2.94 -16.60
CA PRO A 285 24.84 -3.41 -15.99
C PRO A 285 25.74 -4.08 -17.05
N SER A 286 27.06 -3.90 -16.93
CA SER A 286 28.04 -4.55 -17.81
C SER A 286 28.21 -6.03 -17.51
N GLU A 287 27.92 -6.45 -16.29
CA GLU A 287 27.98 -7.82 -15.79
C GLU A 287 26.63 -8.22 -15.18
N PRO A 288 26.27 -9.52 -15.17
CA PRO A 288 25.06 -9.97 -14.51
C PRO A 288 25.13 -9.67 -13.00
N HIS A 289 24.23 -8.84 -12.49
CA HIS A 289 24.09 -8.59 -11.06
C HIS A 289 22.69 -9.00 -10.57
N THR A 290 22.58 -9.23 -9.26
CA THR A 290 21.27 -9.46 -8.64
C THR A 290 20.57 -8.10 -8.47
N PRO A 291 19.37 -7.90 -9.03
CA PRO A 291 18.64 -6.64 -8.85
C PRO A 291 18.39 -6.32 -7.38
N VAL A 292 18.56 -5.07 -7.02
CA VAL A 292 18.38 -4.53 -5.67
C VAL A 292 16.99 -3.91 -5.58
N ARG A 293 16.19 -4.35 -4.61
CA ARG A 293 14.85 -3.78 -4.37
C ARG A 293 14.92 -2.30 -4.05
N ASP A 294 13.93 -1.54 -4.49
CA ASP A 294 13.78 -0.13 -4.11
C ASP A 294 13.38 0.04 -2.63
N VAL A 295 12.73 -0.98 -2.08
CA VAL A 295 12.31 -1.08 -0.68
C VAL A 295 12.73 -2.45 -0.16
N ASP A 296 13.62 -2.49 0.84
CA ASP A 296 14.21 -3.75 1.30
C ASP A 296 13.28 -4.50 2.25
N CYS A 297 12.65 -3.77 3.17
CA CYS A 297 11.72 -4.33 4.13
C CYS A 297 10.52 -3.41 4.31
N VAL A 298 9.33 -3.98 4.34
CA VAL A 298 8.10 -3.28 4.72
C VAL A 298 7.62 -3.85 6.05
N ILE A 299 7.28 -2.98 6.99
CA ILE A 299 6.56 -3.36 8.21
C ILE A 299 5.27 -2.55 8.32
N THR A 300 4.30 -3.10 9.03
CA THR A 300 3.01 -2.43 9.23
C THR A 300 2.97 -1.60 10.51
N SER A 301 1.91 -0.78 10.70
CA SER A 301 1.69 -0.04 11.93
C SER A 301 1.68 -0.95 13.17
N ARG A 302 1.06 -2.13 13.06
CA ARG A 302 1.08 -3.13 14.15
C ARG A 302 2.49 -3.68 14.39
N GLU A 303 3.23 -3.97 13.32
CA GLU A 303 4.60 -4.47 13.45
C GLU A 303 5.58 -3.42 13.97
N LEU A 304 5.29 -2.12 13.83
CA LEU A 304 6.05 -1.07 14.47
C LEU A 304 5.94 -1.13 16.01
N LEU A 305 4.73 -1.40 16.54
CA LEU A 305 4.53 -1.65 17.97
C LEU A 305 5.30 -2.90 18.42
N THR A 306 5.23 -3.98 17.63
CA THR A 306 5.96 -5.22 17.92
C THR A 306 7.48 -5.02 17.85
N LEU A 307 7.98 -4.20 16.92
CA LEU A 307 9.38 -3.84 16.80
C LEU A 307 9.89 -3.12 18.05
N ALA A 308 9.12 -2.14 18.53
CA ALA A 308 9.44 -1.41 19.75
C ALA A 308 9.44 -2.34 20.97
N ALA A 309 8.40 -3.16 21.12
CA ALA A 309 8.29 -4.14 22.20
C ALA A 309 9.44 -5.15 22.19
N SER A 310 9.78 -5.69 21.03
CA SER A 310 10.90 -6.63 20.84
C SER A 310 12.25 -6.03 21.22
N ARG A 311 12.36 -4.70 21.10
CA ARG A 311 13.54 -3.94 21.51
C ARG A 311 13.51 -3.46 22.96
N GLY A 312 12.45 -3.76 23.70
CA GLY A 312 12.24 -3.29 25.08
C GLY A 312 11.95 -1.80 25.18
N ILE A 313 11.46 -1.18 24.11
CA ILE A 313 11.20 0.27 24.03
C ILE A 313 9.70 0.52 24.12
N SER A 314 9.30 1.40 25.03
CA SER A 314 7.92 1.89 25.12
C SER A 314 7.78 3.17 24.31
N LEU A 315 7.13 3.07 23.14
CA LEU A 315 6.85 4.21 22.25
C LEU A 315 6.25 5.44 22.97
N PRO A 316 5.20 5.32 23.82
CA PRO A 316 4.62 6.48 24.50
C PRO A 316 5.54 7.13 25.55
N ARG A 317 6.63 6.47 25.97
CA ARG A 317 7.63 7.05 26.87
C ARG A 317 8.71 7.86 26.13
N LEU A 318 8.75 7.78 24.80
CA LEU A 318 9.68 8.57 24.01
C LEU A 318 9.28 10.06 24.00
N PRO A 319 10.25 10.99 23.90
CA PRO A 319 9.93 12.40 23.83
C PRO A 319 9.04 12.75 22.63
N LEU A 320 7.89 13.41 22.84
CA LEU A 320 7.01 13.85 21.75
C LEU A 320 7.46 15.18 21.13
N LYS A 321 8.76 15.31 20.86
CA LYS A 321 9.38 16.52 20.29
C LYS A 321 10.37 16.18 19.18
N PRO A 322 10.64 17.10 18.24
CA PRO A 322 11.63 16.88 17.19
C PRO A 322 13.00 16.48 17.76
N LEU A 323 13.75 15.70 17.00
CA LEU A 323 15.11 15.32 17.38
C LEU A 323 16.02 16.57 17.45
N PRO A 324 17.08 16.53 18.27
CA PRO A 324 18.14 17.53 18.19
C PRO A 324 18.80 17.55 16.81
N ARG A 325 19.28 18.73 16.38
CA ARG A 325 19.96 18.91 15.08
C ARG A 325 21.12 17.96 14.83
N SER A 326 21.77 17.46 15.88
CA SER A 326 22.88 16.50 15.78
C SER A 326 22.48 15.14 15.18
N TYR A 327 21.19 14.80 15.18
CA TYR A 327 20.68 13.55 14.60
C TYR A 327 20.25 13.71 13.14
N TYR A 328 20.15 14.94 12.64
CA TYR A 328 19.77 15.20 11.26
C TYR A 328 21.04 15.39 10.43
N SER A 329 21.22 14.56 9.41
CA SER A 329 22.15 14.81 8.32
C SER A 329 21.38 15.44 7.15
N PRO A 330 21.87 16.54 6.56
CA PRO A 330 21.22 17.11 5.37
C PRO A 330 21.22 16.07 4.25
N PHE A 331 20.11 15.97 3.51
CA PHE A 331 20.06 15.13 2.33
C PHE A 331 20.98 15.71 1.25
N PRO A 332 21.72 14.88 0.49
CA PRO A 332 22.87 15.37 -0.29
C PRO A 332 22.53 16.42 -1.36
N ASP A 333 21.35 16.33 -1.97
CA ASP A 333 20.87 17.36 -2.89
C ASP A 333 19.95 18.33 -2.16
N ARG A 334 20.26 19.64 -2.20
CA ARG A 334 19.54 20.68 -1.47
C ARG A 334 18.09 20.87 -1.93
N SER A 335 17.81 20.69 -3.22
CA SER A 335 16.45 20.83 -3.76
C SER A 335 15.57 19.68 -3.27
N LEU A 336 16.11 18.46 -3.33
CA LEU A 336 15.45 17.25 -2.83
C LEU A 336 15.36 17.23 -1.31
N ASP A 337 16.37 17.72 -0.58
CA ASP A 337 16.31 17.92 0.88
C ASP A 337 15.13 18.82 1.25
N SER A 338 15.04 19.98 0.57
CA SER A 338 13.92 20.91 0.75
C SER A 338 12.59 20.24 0.44
N PHE A 339 12.49 19.47 -0.64
CA PHE A 339 11.25 18.78 -1.00
C PHE A 339 10.84 17.69 0.01
N LEU A 340 11.79 16.89 0.50
CA LEU A 340 11.53 15.75 1.37
C LEU A 340 11.27 16.14 2.83
N PHE A 341 11.92 17.19 3.33
CA PHE A 341 11.95 17.52 4.76
C PHE A 341 11.34 18.89 5.10
N SER A 342 11.01 19.72 4.12
CA SER A 342 10.25 20.94 4.41
C SER A 342 8.84 20.62 4.85
N LYS A 343 8.34 21.39 5.82
CA LYS A 343 6.96 21.30 6.27
C LYS A 343 6.03 21.78 5.16
N ARG A 344 5.21 20.87 4.61
CA ARG A 344 4.18 21.17 3.63
C ARG A 344 2.84 20.67 4.18
N SER A 345 1.79 21.46 3.99
CA SER A 345 0.43 21.03 4.32
C SER A 345 0.08 19.85 3.43
N SER A 346 -0.39 18.76 4.04
CA SER A 346 -0.82 17.59 3.29
C SER A 346 -2.03 17.91 2.39
N GLY A 347 -2.78 18.96 2.73
CA GLY A 347 -3.97 19.42 2.03
C GLY A 347 -5.12 18.41 2.08
N GLN A 348 -5.00 17.39 2.93
CA GLN A 348 -5.93 16.29 2.98
C GLN A 348 -7.17 16.69 3.76
N THR A 349 -8.32 16.47 3.14
CA THR A 349 -9.63 16.72 3.74
C THR A 349 -10.49 15.47 3.65
N ALA A 350 -11.62 15.46 4.36
CA ALA A 350 -12.62 14.40 4.21
C ALA A 350 -13.05 14.21 2.73
N ALA A 351 -13.04 15.27 1.92
CA ALA A 351 -13.33 15.18 0.48
C ALA A 351 -12.23 14.45 -0.31
N SER A 352 -10.97 14.57 0.12
CA SER A 352 -9.84 13.82 -0.44
C SER A 352 -9.97 12.32 -0.16
N GLY A 353 -10.56 11.94 0.98
CA GLY A 353 -10.63 10.55 1.42
C GLY A 353 -9.33 10.07 2.07
N THR A 354 -9.35 8.85 2.61
CA THR A 354 -8.33 8.30 3.52
C THR A 354 -7.16 7.58 2.81
N SER A 355 -7.17 7.58 1.48
CA SER A 355 -6.26 6.76 0.65
C SER A 355 -5.33 7.60 -0.22
N GLY A 356 -5.08 8.86 0.16
CA GLY A 356 -4.16 9.77 -0.54
C GLY A 356 -4.82 10.75 -1.52
N GLY A 357 -6.10 10.57 -1.85
CA GLY A 357 -6.89 11.56 -2.59
C GLY A 357 -6.53 11.74 -4.06
N TYR A 358 -6.15 10.66 -4.75
CA TYR A 358 -5.82 10.67 -6.18
C TYR A 358 -6.98 11.19 -7.03
N LEU A 359 -8.19 10.64 -6.84
CA LEU A 359 -9.35 11.09 -7.59
C LEU A 359 -9.71 12.54 -7.27
N HIS A 360 -9.63 12.93 -6.00
CA HIS A 360 -9.94 14.29 -5.59
C HIS A 360 -8.98 15.28 -6.24
N HIS A 361 -7.69 14.98 -6.23
CA HIS A 361 -6.66 15.80 -6.87
C HIS A 361 -6.94 15.95 -8.37
N VAL A 362 -7.17 14.84 -9.09
CA VAL A 362 -7.57 14.87 -10.51
C VAL A 362 -8.78 15.79 -10.73
N LEU A 363 -9.84 15.66 -9.93
CA LEU A 363 -11.02 16.53 -10.07
C LEU A 363 -10.67 18.01 -9.84
N THR A 364 -9.91 18.33 -8.81
CA THR A 364 -9.54 19.72 -8.49
C THR A 364 -8.61 20.35 -9.53
N THR A 365 -7.66 19.59 -10.08
CA THR A 365 -6.77 20.06 -11.15
C THR A 365 -7.57 20.35 -12.42
N PHE A 366 -8.51 19.48 -12.79
CA PHE A 366 -9.40 19.73 -13.93
C PHE A 366 -10.38 20.87 -13.68
N GLN A 367 -10.91 21.01 -12.45
CA GLN A 367 -11.77 22.12 -12.09
C GLN A 367 -11.01 23.46 -12.19
N ALA A 368 -9.78 23.53 -11.69
CA ALA A 368 -8.95 24.73 -11.78
C ALA A 368 -8.62 25.11 -13.24
N LYS A 369 -8.47 24.12 -14.13
CA LYS A 369 -8.30 24.32 -15.58
C LYS A 369 -9.60 24.71 -16.31
N ASN A 370 -10.77 24.60 -15.67
CA ASN A 370 -12.08 24.92 -16.24
C ASN A 370 -12.85 25.89 -15.32
N PRO A 371 -12.54 27.21 -15.35
CA PRO A 371 -13.18 28.19 -14.48
C PRO A 371 -14.72 28.16 -14.53
N GLY A 372 -15.35 28.25 -13.36
CA GLY A 372 -16.81 28.18 -13.21
C GLY A 372 -17.39 26.76 -13.27
N SER A 373 -16.57 25.73 -13.49
CA SER A 373 -17.02 24.34 -13.41
C SER A 373 -17.31 23.91 -11.96
N GLN A 374 -18.22 22.94 -11.81
CA GLN A 374 -18.64 22.42 -10.52
C GLN A 374 -18.50 20.90 -10.47
N ILE A 375 -17.94 20.40 -9.37
CA ILE A 375 -17.90 18.96 -9.09
C ILE A 375 -19.25 18.55 -8.49
N VAL A 376 -19.99 17.74 -9.23
CA VAL A 376 -21.24 17.11 -8.77
C VAL A 376 -20.91 15.71 -8.27
N THR A 377 -21.30 15.42 -7.02
CA THR A 377 -21.08 14.13 -6.36
C THR A 377 -22.38 13.35 -6.28
N GLN A 378 -22.36 12.08 -6.69
CA GLN A 378 -23.48 11.16 -6.58
C GLN A 378 -23.06 9.95 -5.74
N ARG A 379 -23.75 9.73 -4.61
CA ARG A 379 -23.52 8.54 -3.80
C ARG A 379 -23.94 7.30 -4.58
N GLY A 380 -23.06 6.30 -4.61
CA GLY A 380 -23.33 5.01 -5.24
C GLY A 380 -24.14 4.09 -4.33
N ARG A 381 -24.00 2.78 -4.55
CA ARG A 381 -24.77 1.73 -3.86
C ARG A 381 -24.50 1.65 -2.35
N ASN A 382 -23.35 2.15 -1.90
CA ASN A 382 -22.92 2.20 -0.50
C ASN A 382 -21.89 3.34 -0.33
N ALA A 383 -21.40 3.55 0.89
CA ALA A 383 -20.44 4.61 1.21
C ALA A 383 -19.08 4.46 0.48
N ASP A 384 -18.74 3.24 0.07
CA ASP A 384 -17.48 2.90 -0.61
C ASP A 384 -17.55 3.04 -2.14
N VAL A 385 -18.72 3.41 -2.69
CA VAL A 385 -18.88 3.72 -4.11
C VAL A 385 -19.43 5.13 -4.25
N VAL A 386 -18.67 6.00 -4.90
CA VAL A 386 -19.08 7.39 -5.15
C VAL A 386 -18.73 7.76 -6.58
N GLU A 387 -19.67 8.37 -7.28
CA GLU A 387 -19.47 8.86 -8.64
C GLU A 387 -19.34 10.38 -8.62
N TYR A 388 -18.47 10.90 -9.48
CA TYR A 388 -18.15 12.31 -9.58
C TYR A 388 -18.25 12.75 -11.03
N VAL A 389 -18.87 13.90 -11.27
CA VAL A 389 -18.96 14.52 -12.58
C VAL A 389 -18.53 15.97 -12.45
N LEU A 390 -17.48 16.36 -13.17
CA LEU A 390 -17.13 17.76 -13.34
C LEU A 390 -18.01 18.35 -14.43
N MET A 391 -18.90 19.26 -14.05
CA MET A 391 -19.86 19.91 -14.94
C MET A 391 -19.32 21.27 -15.36
N SER A 392 -19.38 21.58 -16.65
CA SER A 392 -19.09 22.92 -17.17
C SER A 392 -20.13 23.93 -16.66
N PRO A 393 -19.84 25.25 -16.72
CA PRO A 393 -20.84 26.28 -16.43
C PRO A 393 -22.14 26.15 -17.27
N GLY A 394 -22.04 25.55 -18.46
CA GLY A 394 -23.17 25.31 -19.36
C GLY A 394 -23.94 24.00 -19.06
N GLY A 395 -23.54 23.22 -18.06
CA GLY A 395 -24.19 21.96 -17.71
C GLY A 395 -23.73 20.73 -18.51
N GLU A 396 -22.61 20.82 -19.23
CA GLU A 396 -22.04 19.69 -19.96
C GLU A 396 -21.00 18.93 -19.12
N PRO A 397 -20.99 17.57 -19.11
CA PRO A 397 -20.02 16.80 -18.36
C PRO A 397 -18.63 16.86 -19.01
N LEU A 398 -17.66 17.48 -18.32
CA LEU A 398 -16.27 17.62 -18.75
C LEU A 398 -15.42 16.39 -18.41
N LEU A 399 -15.65 15.82 -17.23
CA LEU A 399 -14.90 14.67 -16.71
C LEU A 399 -15.82 13.84 -15.83
N LYS A 400 -15.82 12.53 -16.02
CA LYS A 400 -16.51 11.59 -15.14
C LYS A 400 -15.49 10.71 -14.43
N ALA A 401 -15.60 10.58 -13.13
CA ALA A 401 -14.73 9.74 -12.31
C ALA A 401 -15.53 8.98 -11.26
N ALA A 402 -14.93 7.97 -10.65
CA ALA A 402 -15.57 7.25 -9.55
C ALA A 402 -14.58 6.69 -8.53
N ARG A 403 -15.03 6.51 -7.30
CA ARG A 403 -14.32 5.81 -6.24
C ARG A 403 -14.98 4.45 -6.02
N TYR A 404 -14.19 3.39 -5.92
CA TYR A 404 -14.63 2.02 -5.65
C TYR A 404 -13.72 1.37 -4.59
N TYR A 405 -14.17 1.33 -3.34
CA TYR A 405 -13.45 0.70 -2.24
C TYR A 405 -14.07 -0.65 -1.86
N GLY A 406 -13.25 -1.61 -1.43
CA GLY A 406 -13.70 -2.94 -1.02
C GLY A 406 -13.91 -3.91 -2.20
N PHE A 407 -13.42 -5.15 -2.05
CA PHE A 407 -13.48 -6.18 -3.12
C PHE A 407 -14.87 -6.42 -3.70
N ARG A 408 -15.92 -6.37 -2.89
CA ARG A 408 -17.31 -6.51 -3.36
C ARG A 408 -17.67 -5.48 -4.43
N ASN A 409 -17.23 -4.23 -4.24
CA ASN A 409 -17.46 -3.15 -5.20
C ASN A 409 -16.52 -3.26 -6.40
N ILE A 410 -15.25 -3.63 -6.17
CA ILE A 410 -14.26 -3.87 -7.22
C ILE A 410 -14.74 -4.95 -8.20
N GLN A 411 -15.28 -6.06 -7.70
CA GLN A 411 -15.85 -7.11 -8.54
C GLN A 411 -16.98 -6.59 -9.46
N ASN A 412 -17.78 -5.64 -8.98
CA ASN A 412 -18.82 -5.00 -9.81
C ASN A 412 -18.21 -4.14 -10.93
N LEU A 413 -17.15 -3.38 -10.61
CA LEU A 413 -16.42 -2.57 -11.59
C LEU A 413 -15.78 -3.46 -12.66
N VAL A 414 -15.03 -4.49 -12.25
CA VAL A 414 -14.34 -5.42 -13.16
C VAL A 414 -15.32 -6.10 -14.11
N ARG A 415 -16.50 -6.53 -13.63
CA ARG A 415 -17.54 -7.12 -14.50
C ARG A 415 -18.02 -6.17 -15.59
N LYS A 416 -18.07 -4.85 -15.34
CA LYS A 416 -18.46 -3.83 -16.34
C LYS A 416 -17.38 -3.57 -17.39
N LEU A 417 -16.11 -3.80 -17.03
CA LEU A 417 -14.95 -3.59 -17.91
C LEU A 417 -14.59 -4.82 -18.74
N LYS A 418 -15.22 -5.97 -18.47
CA LYS A 418 -14.99 -7.20 -19.23
C LYS A 418 -15.33 -6.97 -20.71
N PRO A 419 -14.39 -7.23 -21.65
CA PRO A 419 -14.65 -7.10 -23.07
C PRO A 419 -15.86 -7.93 -23.51
N ALA A 420 -16.68 -7.38 -24.41
CA ALA A 420 -17.79 -8.12 -24.99
C ALA A 420 -17.28 -9.40 -25.68
N ARG A 421 -17.87 -10.55 -25.34
CA ARG A 421 -17.53 -11.81 -26.02
C ARG A 421 -17.92 -11.68 -27.50
N ALA A 422 -16.97 -11.91 -28.40
CA ALA A 422 -17.29 -12.14 -29.80
C ALA A 422 -18.28 -13.32 -29.88
N SER A 423 -19.48 -13.08 -30.41
CA SER A 423 -20.48 -14.14 -30.53
C SER A 423 -19.92 -15.26 -31.41
N ARG A 424 -19.74 -16.46 -30.84
CA ARG A 424 -19.30 -17.64 -31.58
C ARG A 424 -20.39 -18.25 -32.48
N LEU A 425 -21.48 -17.54 -32.76
CA LEU A 425 -22.49 -17.98 -33.72
C LEU A 425 -21.90 -17.90 -35.14
N PRO A 426 -21.66 -19.03 -35.82
CA PRO A 426 -21.27 -19.02 -37.22
C PRO A 426 -22.44 -18.43 -38.02
N GLY A 427 -22.21 -17.32 -38.72
CA GLY A 427 -23.23 -16.69 -39.57
C GLY A 427 -23.84 -15.40 -39.05
N ALA A 428 -23.43 -14.89 -37.88
CA ALA A 428 -23.67 -13.48 -37.52
C ALA A 428 -22.75 -12.57 -38.36
N ARG A 429 -23.00 -12.52 -39.67
CA ARG A 429 -22.47 -11.47 -40.55
C ARG A 429 -22.86 -10.12 -39.92
N GLN A 430 -21.88 -9.26 -39.74
CA GLN A 430 -22.10 -7.85 -39.40
C GLN A 430 -22.98 -7.25 -40.48
N SER A 431 -24.29 -7.17 -40.21
CA SER A 431 -25.25 -6.48 -41.06
C SER A 431 -24.97 -4.99 -40.92
N ALA A 432 -24.02 -4.52 -41.73
CA ALA A 432 -23.98 -3.13 -42.12
C ALA A 432 -25.36 -2.76 -42.70
N THR A 433 -25.92 -1.66 -42.20
CA THR A 433 -27.05 -0.93 -42.78
C THR A 433 -28.40 -1.66 -42.84
N SER A 434 -29.25 -1.42 -41.84
CA SER A 434 -30.69 -1.29 -42.09
C SER A 434 -31.26 -0.18 -41.20
N ALA A 435 -31.67 0.90 -41.86
CA ALA A 435 -32.32 2.07 -41.34
C ALA A 435 -33.57 1.74 -40.51
N GLY A 436 -33.77 2.43 -39.39
CA GLY A 436 -35.02 2.39 -38.64
C GLY A 436 -34.82 2.43 -37.13
N GLY A 437 -34.48 3.59 -36.58
CA GLY A 437 -34.37 3.74 -35.12
C GLY A 437 -33.61 5.01 -34.76
N SER A 438 -34.29 6.14 -34.88
CA SER A 438 -33.79 7.46 -34.53
C SER A 438 -33.54 7.55 -33.01
N ARG A 439 -32.41 7.01 -32.54
CA ARG A 439 -31.80 7.39 -31.28
C ARG A 439 -30.49 8.05 -31.67
N ARG A 440 -30.49 9.38 -31.70
CA ARG A 440 -29.30 10.22 -31.85
C ARG A 440 -28.31 9.84 -30.74
N GLN A 441 -27.48 8.82 -30.96
CA GLN A 441 -26.21 8.71 -30.27
C GLN A 441 -25.38 9.87 -30.81
N LEU A 442 -25.34 10.94 -30.02
CA LEU A 442 -24.34 11.99 -30.15
C LEU A 442 -23.01 11.28 -30.37
N ALA A 443 -22.34 11.57 -31.48
CA ALA A 443 -21.01 11.07 -31.79
C ALA A 443 -20.06 11.57 -30.68
N SER A 444 -20.00 10.83 -29.59
CA SER A 444 -19.09 11.09 -28.47
C SER A 444 -17.69 10.93 -29.02
N ARG A 445 -16.88 12.00 -28.91
CA ARG A 445 -15.50 12.09 -29.40
C ARG A 445 -14.53 11.15 -28.66
N ASN A 446 -15.00 10.01 -28.15
CA ASN A 446 -14.23 9.06 -27.33
C ASN A 446 -14.05 7.73 -28.06
N ALA A 447 -13.22 7.70 -29.11
CA ALA A 447 -12.77 6.45 -29.73
C ALA A 447 -12.05 5.52 -28.73
N ALA A 448 -11.42 6.09 -27.69
CA ALA A 448 -10.72 5.32 -26.65
C ALA A 448 -11.65 4.61 -25.64
N SER A 449 -12.92 5.02 -25.51
CA SER A 449 -13.90 4.37 -24.62
C SER A 449 -14.75 3.30 -25.32
N ALA A 450 -14.58 3.11 -26.64
CA ALA A 450 -15.45 2.27 -27.45
C ALA A 450 -15.45 0.76 -27.09
N GLY A 451 -14.60 0.33 -26.15
CA GLY A 451 -14.55 -1.05 -25.64
C GLY A 451 -14.96 -1.26 -24.18
N SER A 452 -15.01 -0.21 -23.35
CA SER A 452 -15.37 -0.34 -21.92
C SER A 452 -16.82 0.03 -21.70
N GLY A 453 -17.59 -0.78 -20.96
CA GLY A 453 -18.99 -0.49 -20.63
C GLY A 453 -19.22 0.74 -19.73
N THR A 454 -18.18 1.53 -19.46
CA THR A 454 -18.21 2.73 -18.60
C THR A 454 -17.58 3.92 -19.32
N ASP A 455 -18.09 5.12 -19.06
CA ASP A 455 -17.64 6.42 -19.58
C ASP A 455 -16.69 7.17 -18.65
N TYR A 456 -16.20 6.55 -17.57
CA TYR A 456 -15.26 7.19 -16.65
C TYR A 456 -13.90 7.45 -17.34
N ALA A 457 -13.30 8.59 -17.00
CA ALA A 457 -11.91 8.90 -17.33
C ALA A 457 -10.95 8.28 -16.32
N TYR A 458 -11.28 8.38 -15.03
CA TYR A 458 -10.46 7.89 -13.92
C TYR A 458 -11.32 7.21 -12.85
N VAL A 459 -10.81 6.13 -12.25
CA VAL A 459 -11.44 5.44 -11.13
C VAL A 459 -10.40 5.14 -10.06
N GLU A 460 -10.65 5.63 -8.84
CA GLU A 460 -9.85 5.32 -7.67
C GLU A 460 -10.34 4.01 -7.03
N VAL A 461 -9.44 3.06 -6.88
CA VAL A 461 -9.73 1.68 -6.47
C VAL A 461 -8.85 1.30 -5.28
N MET A 462 -9.48 0.89 -4.18
CA MET A 462 -8.78 0.41 -2.98
C MET A 462 -9.41 -0.90 -2.51
N ALA A 463 -8.58 -1.91 -2.22
CA ALA A 463 -9.02 -3.23 -1.76
C ALA A 463 -9.75 -3.16 -0.40
N CYS A 464 -9.31 -2.27 0.50
CA CYS A 464 -9.90 -2.11 1.83
C CYS A 464 -11.15 -1.21 1.78
N PRO A 465 -12.28 -1.61 2.39
CA PRO A 465 -13.43 -0.72 2.58
C PRO A 465 -13.04 0.42 3.53
N GLY A 466 -13.53 1.63 3.28
CA GLY A 466 -13.12 2.83 4.00
C GLY A 466 -11.74 3.36 3.65
N GLY A 467 -10.95 2.65 2.83
CA GLY A 467 -9.63 3.08 2.35
C GLY A 467 -8.45 2.68 3.25
N CYS A 468 -7.29 3.32 3.03
CA CYS A 468 -6.01 2.91 3.62
C CYS A 468 -5.91 3.09 5.15
N THR A 469 -6.69 3.97 5.77
CA THR A 469 -6.79 4.08 7.25
C THR A 469 -7.39 2.83 7.89
N ASN A 470 -8.19 2.07 7.12
CA ASN A 470 -8.68 0.74 7.50
C ASN A 470 -7.83 -0.41 6.92
N GLY A 471 -6.59 -0.11 6.50
CA GLY A 471 -5.68 -1.08 5.91
C GLY A 471 -5.43 -2.29 6.81
N GLY A 472 -5.16 -3.45 6.20
CA GLY A 472 -4.96 -4.71 6.91
C GLY A 472 -3.92 -4.65 8.03
N GLY A 473 -2.88 -3.84 7.87
CA GLY A 473 -1.73 -3.71 8.78
C GLY A 473 -1.88 -2.61 9.85
N GLN A 474 -3.03 -1.95 9.92
CA GLN A 474 -3.28 -0.91 10.91
C GLN A 474 -3.50 -1.49 12.30
N VAL A 475 -3.21 -0.67 13.32
CA VAL A 475 -3.45 -1.03 14.72
C VAL A 475 -4.96 -1.21 14.94
N ARG A 476 -5.34 -2.36 15.50
CA ARG A 476 -6.73 -2.65 15.86
C ARG A 476 -7.03 -2.23 17.29
N ILE A 477 -8.30 -2.25 17.68
CA ILE A 477 -8.74 -1.81 19.02
C ILE A 477 -8.07 -2.67 20.10
N GLU A 478 -7.94 -3.97 19.84
CA GLU A 478 -7.33 -4.94 20.73
C GLU A 478 -5.85 -4.64 20.92
N ASP A 479 -5.12 -4.43 19.81
CA ASP A 479 -3.70 -4.05 19.82
C ASP A 479 -3.49 -2.72 20.58
N ALA A 480 -4.41 -1.76 20.41
CA ALA A 480 -4.34 -0.47 21.08
C ALA A 480 -4.63 -0.57 22.59
N ARG A 481 -5.61 -1.40 22.99
CA ARG A 481 -5.89 -1.69 24.41
C ARG A 481 -4.68 -2.35 25.08
N GLU A 482 -4.03 -3.28 24.40
CA GLU A 482 -2.80 -3.92 24.87
C GLU A 482 -1.66 -2.90 25.00
N ALA A 483 -1.43 -2.09 23.97
CA ALA A 483 -0.41 -1.03 23.98
C ALA A 483 -0.62 -0.01 25.12
N ALA A 484 -1.87 0.35 25.41
CA ALA A 484 -2.24 1.23 26.51
C ALA A 484 -2.04 0.57 27.89
N SER A 485 -2.38 -0.71 28.03
CA SER A 485 -2.21 -1.45 29.30
C SER A 485 -0.73 -1.54 29.73
N ASN A 486 0.18 -1.65 28.75
CA ASN A 486 1.63 -1.65 29.00
C ASN A 486 2.16 -0.29 29.52
N MET A 487 1.35 0.78 29.50
CA MET A 487 1.71 2.08 30.10
C MET A 487 1.42 2.12 31.60
N SER A 488 0.34 1.48 32.06
CA SER A 488 -0.13 1.50 33.46
C SER A 488 0.52 0.36 34.28
N VAL A 489 1.77 0.54 34.68
CA VAL A 489 2.44 -0.40 35.62
C VAL A 489 2.09 -0.11 37.08
N GLU A 490 1.33 0.94 37.37
CA GLU A 490 0.88 1.26 38.73
C GLU A 490 -0.66 1.21 38.80
N SER A 491 -1.16 0.23 39.55
CA SER A 491 -2.55 0.06 40.03
C SER A 491 -3.63 -0.39 39.02
N GLN A 492 -3.80 -1.70 38.77
CA GLN A 492 -5.14 -2.28 38.53
C GLN A 492 -5.22 -3.75 39.02
N THR A 493 -6.22 -4.01 39.87
CA THR A 493 -6.56 -5.32 40.46
C THR A 493 -7.80 -5.94 39.79
N GLU A 494 -8.17 -5.49 38.59
CA GLU A 494 -9.29 -6.04 37.82
C GLU A 494 -8.80 -6.70 36.54
N PRO A 495 -9.38 -7.84 36.12
CA PRO A 495 -8.96 -8.54 34.91
C PRO A 495 -9.19 -7.63 33.70
N PRO A 496 -8.24 -7.56 32.75
CA PRO A 496 -8.31 -6.58 31.69
C PRO A 496 -9.54 -6.83 30.82
N GLU A 497 -10.33 -5.78 30.55
CA GLU A 497 -11.40 -5.74 29.52
C GLU A 497 -10.90 -6.11 28.10
N ALA A 498 -9.61 -6.41 27.95
CA ALA A 498 -8.96 -6.91 26.74
C ALA A 498 -9.59 -8.20 26.15
N ALA A 499 -10.38 -8.96 26.92
CA ALA A 499 -10.93 -10.24 26.46
C ALA A 499 -12.18 -10.13 25.56
N LEU A 500 -12.87 -8.98 25.52
CA LEU A 500 -14.08 -8.83 24.70
C LEU A 500 -13.73 -8.39 23.29
N LYS A 501 -14.05 -9.23 22.29
CA LYS A 501 -13.98 -8.87 20.87
C LYS A 501 -14.78 -7.57 20.65
N PRO A 502 -14.17 -6.53 20.03
CA PRO A 502 -14.85 -5.28 19.75
C PRO A 502 -16.09 -5.51 18.89
N THR A 503 -17.16 -4.81 19.25
CA THR A 503 -18.38 -4.76 18.48
C THR A 503 -18.16 -4.05 17.13
N PRO A 504 -18.99 -4.30 16.12
CA PRO A 504 -18.95 -3.55 14.87
C PRO A 504 -19.16 -2.04 15.03
N HIS A 505 -19.76 -1.59 16.14
CA HIS A 505 -19.92 -0.18 16.47
C HIS A 505 -18.62 0.43 17.00
N GLU A 506 -17.93 -0.27 17.90
CA GLU A 506 -16.61 0.15 18.38
C GLU A 506 -15.59 0.18 17.23
N GLN A 507 -15.61 -0.81 16.33
CA GLN A 507 -14.75 -0.82 15.14
C GLN A 507 -14.97 0.39 14.23
N ARG A 508 -16.24 0.78 14.02
CA ARG A 508 -16.57 1.98 13.24
C ARG A 508 -16.16 3.27 13.95
N ALA A 509 -16.35 3.35 15.26
CA ALA A 509 -15.91 4.51 16.05
C ALA A 509 -14.38 4.63 16.10
N TRP A 510 -13.67 3.50 16.17
CA TRP A 510 -12.22 3.45 16.07
C TRP A 510 -11.74 3.99 14.72
N LEU A 511 -12.27 3.45 13.62
CA LEU A 511 -11.90 3.91 12.29
C LEU A 511 -12.19 5.40 12.10
N ALA A 512 -13.33 5.90 12.60
CA ALA A 512 -13.65 7.33 12.54
C ALA A 512 -12.62 8.20 13.28
N ARG A 513 -12.05 7.72 14.38
CA ARG A 513 -10.95 8.43 15.07
C ARG A 513 -9.64 8.41 14.28
N VAL A 514 -9.32 7.28 13.64
CA VAL A 514 -8.15 7.19 12.75
C VAL A 514 -8.30 8.11 11.54
N ASP A 515 -9.50 8.17 10.96
CA ASP A 515 -9.80 9.08 9.86
C ASP A 515 -9.68 10.55 10.30
N GLU A 516 -10.21 10.90 11.47
CA GLU A 516 -10.08 12.25 12.02
C GLU A 516 -8.60 12.63 12.24
N ALA A 517 -7.81 11.76 12.85
CA ALA A 517 -6.37 11.97 13.05
C ALA A 517 -5.62 12.10 11.71
N TYR A 518 -6.07 11.41 10.67
CA TYR A 518 -5.50 11.51 9.33
C TYR A 518 -5.78 12.87 8.67
N TYR A 519 -6.94 13.46 8.92
CA TYR A 519 -7.31 14.78 8.40
C TYR A 519 -6.79 15.95 9.26
N SER A 520 -6.51 15.72 10.54
CA SER A 520 -6.07 16.76 11.47
C SER A 520 -4.58 17.13 11.33
N ALA A 521 -3.82 16.45 10.47
CA ALA A 521 -2.37 16.63 10.29
C ALA A 521 -1.93 18.10 10.13
N ASP A 522 -2.75 18.92 9.47
CA ASP A 522 -2.45 20.32 9.20
C ASP A 522 -2.93 21.29 10.31
N SER A 523 -3.86 20.87 11.19
CA SER A 523 -4.45 21.73 12.22
C SER A 523 -3.50 22.04 13.37
N ASP A 524 -2.52 21.17 13.64
CA ASP A 524 -1.58 21.27 14.76
C ASP A 524 -0.27 22.01 14.39
N SER A 525 -0.26 22.68 13.24
CA SER A 525 0.88 23.49 12.80
C SER A 525 0.89 24.85 13.50
N GLU A 526 1.90 25.10 14.33
CA GLU A 526 2.20 26.43 14.89
C GLU A 526 2.64 27.45 13.84
N VAL A 527 2.75 27.05 12.57
CA VAL A 527 2.95 27.99 11.47
C VAL A 527 1.58 28.63 11.23
N PRO A 528 1.38 29.92 11.53
CA PRO A 528 0.13 30.57 11.14
C PRO A 528 -0.04 30.38 9.64
N ALA A 529 -1.25 30.03 9.20
CA ALA A 529 -1.62 29.95 7.79
C ALA A 529 -1.51 31.35 7.15
N THR A 530 -0.28 31.85 6.98
CA THR A 530 0.02 33.21 6.52
C THR A 530 0.02 33.32 5.00
N SER A 531 -0.05 32.20 4.29
CA SER A 531 -0.28 32.15 2.86
C SER A 531 -1.62 31.46 2.61
N GLU A 532 -2.48 32.08 1.80
CA GLU A 532 -3.55 31.33 1.12
C GLU A 532 -2.94 30.04 0.54
N PRO A 533 -3.60 28.88 0.70
CA PRO A 533 -3.07 27.65 0.15
C PRO A 533 -2.82 27.84 -1.34
N ALA A 534 -1.58 27.60 -1.78
CA ALA A 534 -1.20 27.72 -3.18
C ALA A 534 -2.20 26.93 -4.04
N SER A 535 -2.61 27.52 -5.16
CA SER A 535 -3.55 26.87 -6.08
C SER A 535 -3.01 25.48 -6.46
N VAL A 536 -3.91 24.53 -6.72
CA VAL A 536 -3.49 23.18 -7.16
C VAL A 536 -2.56 23.24 -8.37
N ILE A 537 -2.79 24.16 -9.31
CA ILE A 537 -1.94 24.37 -10.49
C ILE A 537 -0.53 24.84 -10.09
N SER A 538 -0.42 25.77 -9.14
CA SER A 538 0.89 26.25 -8.66
C SER A 538 1.66 25.16 -7.93
N ARG A 539 0.97 24.31 -7.16
CA ARG A 539 1.58 23.18 -6.48
C ARG A 539 2.06 22.12 -7.47
N ASP A 540 1.23 21.77 -8.45
CA ASP A 540 1.61 20.82 -9.51
C ASP A 540 2.87 21.31 -10.25
N ALA A 541 2.94 22.61 -10.58
CA ALA A 541 4.11 23.18 -11.25
C ALA A 541 5.40 23.10 -10.39
N GLU A 542 5.31 23.33 -9.08
CA GLU A 542 6.44 23.15 -8.15
C GLU A 542 6.90 21.68 -8.12
N ILE A 543 5.94 20.75 -8.03
CA ILE A 543 6.20 19.31 -8.06
C ILE A 543 6.86 18.88 -9.38
N HIS A 544 6.37 19.38 -10.52
CA HIS A 544 7.00 19.12 -11.82
C HIS A 544 8.43 19.63 -11.87
N GLY A 545 8.72 20.80 -11.29
CA GLY A 545 10.08 21.33 -11.18
C GLY A 545 11.00 20.42 -10.37
N VAL A 546 10.53 19.89 -9.23
CA VAL A 546 11.28 18.93 -8.41
C VAL A 546 11.53 17.62 -9.16
N LEU A 547 10.51 17.07 -9.83
CA LEU A 547 10.64 15.83 -10.59
C LEU A 547 11.60 15.97 -11.78
N GLN A 548 11.56 17.12 -12.46
CA GLN A 548 12.51 17.46 -13.51
C GLN A 548 13.94 17.55 -12.95
N HIS A 549 14.13 18.27 -11.83
CA HIS A 549 15.43 18.35 -11.16
C HIS A 549 15.96 16.98 -10.77
N TRP A 550 15.13 16.09 -10.22
CA TRP A 550 15.53 14.72 -9.90
C TRP A 550 15.97 13.93 -11.15
N SER A 551 15.19 14.03 -12.23
CA SER A 551 15.51 13.37 -13.51
C SER A 551 16.84 13.85 -14.09
N GLU A 552 17.08 15.17 -14.07
CA GLU A 552 18.31 15.81 -14.54
C GLU A 552 19.50 15.47 -13.62
N TYR A 553 19.32 15.57 -12.30
CA TYR A 553 20.32 15.21 -11.31
C TYR A 553 20.77 13.76 -11.49
N MET A 554 19.84 12.83 -11.76
CA MET A 554 20.20 11.43 -12.00
C MET A 554 20.68 11.14 -13.41
N ASN A 555 20.41 12.03 -14.38
CA ASN A 555 20.54 11.76 -15.81
C ASN A 555 19.74 10.50 -16.23
N ILE A 556 18.55 10.32 -15.66
CA ILE A 556 17.64 9.21 -15.94
C ILE A 556 16.27 9.82 -16.26
N PRO A 557 15.63 9.44 -17.38
CA PRO A 557 14.33 9.99 -17.74
C PRO A 557 13.27 9.66 -16.68
N LEU A 558 12.40 10.62 -16.38
CA LEU A 558 11.31 10.45 -15.42
C LEU A 558 10.41 9.23 -15.72
N SER A 559 10.30 8.84 -16.99
CA SER A 559 9.57 7.63 -17.40
C SER A 559 10.12 6.34 -16.79
N LYS A 560 11.42 6.25 -16.52
CA LYS A 560 12.04 5.11 -15.82
C LYS A 560 11.94 5.23 -14.29
N LEU A 561 12.07 6.46 -13.78
CA LEU A 561 12.04 6.74 -12.35
C LEU A 561 10.62 6.59 -11.77
N ALA A 562 9.61 7.18 -12.41
CA ALA A 562 8.27 7.33 -11.82
C ALA A 562 7.25 6.27 -12.23
N TYR A 563 7.51 5.51 -13.31
CA TYR A 563 6.56 4.55 -13.84
C TYR A 563 6.99 3.10 -13.61
N THR A 564 6.03 2.20 -13.68
CA THR A 564 6.17 0.75 -13.50
C THR A 564 5.27 0.01 -14.51
N SER A 565 5.30 -1.31 -14.45
CA SER A 565 4.56 -2.21 -15.33
C SER A 565 3.86 -3.30 -14.52
N TYR A 566 2.89 -3.95 -15.16
CA TYR A 566 2.13 -5.05 -14.56
C TYR A 566 2.22 -6.26 -15.48
N ARG A 567 2.12 -7.45 -14.90
CA ARG A 567 2.14 -8.71 -15.65
C ARG A 567 0.97 -9.58 -15.26
N GLU A 568 0.49 -10.38 -16.21
CA GLU A 568 -0.39 -11.49 -15.87
C GLU A 568 0.39 -12.49 -15.02
N VAL A 569 -0.21 -12.90 -13.90
CA VAL A 569 0.37 -13.90 -13.01
C VAL A 569 -0.51 -15.12 -13.08
N GLU A 570 -0.03 -16.18 -13.73
CA GLU A 570 -0.72 -17.46 -13.71
C GLU A 570 -0.63 -18.07 -12.30
N SER A 571 -1.75 -18.09 -11.58
CA SER A 571 -1.85 -18.83 -10.33
C SER A 571 -2.15 -20.29 -10.62
N ASP A 572 -1.37 -21.19 -10.02
CA ASP A 572 -1.67 -22.62 -10.00
C ASP A 572 -2.52 -23.04 -8.80
N VAL A 573 -2.91 -22.10 -7.93
CA VAL A 573 -3.76 -22.37 -6.77
C VAL A 573 -5.14 -22.84 -7.24
N GLY A 574 -5.46 -24.10 -6.92
CA GLY A 574 -6.73 -24.76 -7.32
C GLY A 574 -6.66 -25.61 -8.59
N LYS A 575 -5.52 -25.65 -9.31
CA LYS A 575 -5.29 -26.65 -10.36
C LYS A 575 -4.77 -27.95 -9.72
N THR A 576 -5.30 -29.11 -10.12
CA THR A 576 -4.77 -30.41 -9.68
C THR A 576 -3.34 -30.58 -10.18
N GLN A 577 -2.34 -30.33 -9.33
CA GLN A 577 -0.93 -30.57 -9.64
C GLN A 577 -0.62 -32.07 -9.55
N THR A 578 -0.01 -32.63 -10.59
CA THR A 578 0.47 -34.03 -10.65
C THR A 578 1.97 -34.17 -10.33
N GLY A 579 2.54 -33.29 -9.50
CA GLY A 579 3.97 -33.28 -9.17
C GLY A 579 4.23 -33.16 -7.66
N PRO A 580 5.42 -33.56 -7.17
CA PRO A 580 5.77 -33.48 -5.75
C PRO A 580 5.73 -32.02 -5.27
N ASN A 581 4.96 -31.76 -4.20
CA ASN A 581 4.64 -30.44 -3.64
C ASN A 581 5.87 -29.53 -3.41
N ASP A 582 6.22 -28.70 -4.40
CA ASP A 582 7.21 -27.62 -4.24
C ASP A 582 6.81 -26.62 -3.14
N THR A 583 5.51 -26.49 -2.88
CA THR A 583 4.95 -25.66 -1.80
C THR A 583 5.42 -26.08 -0.41
N ALA A 584 5.53 -27.39 -0.13
CA ALA A 584 6.00 -27.90 1.17
C ALA A 584 7.47 -27.57 1.40
N ARG A 585 8.31 -27.67 0.36
CA ARG A 585 9.73 -27.28 0.41
C ARG A 585 9.90 -25.79 0.69
N VAL A 586 9.10 -24.94 0.05
CA VAL A 586 9.17 -23.47 0.22
C VAL A 586 8.78 -23.04 1.63
N VAL A 587 7.75 -23.67 2.22
CA VAL A 587 7.36 -23.41 3.62
C VAL A 587 8.44 -23.89 4.59
N GLU A 588 9.04 -25.06 4.38
CA GLU A 588 10.11 -25.59 5.23
C GLU A 588 11.37 -24.69 5.24
N LEU A 589 11.71 -24.10 4.08
CA LEU A 589 12.79 -23.12 3.94
C LEU A 589 12.50 -21.84 4.73
N ALA A 590 11.26 -21.33 4.70
CA ALA A 590 10.87 -20.11 5.42
C ALA A 590 10.99 -20.27 6.95
N SER A 591 10.55 -21.42 7.48
CA SER A 591 10.69 -21.73 8.91
C SER A 591 12.15 -21.86 9.34
N LYS A 592 13.04 -22.37 8.48
CA LYS A 592 14.48 -22.53 8.76
C LYS A 592 15.26 -21.21 8.78
N ILE A 593 14.82 -20.20 8.03
CA ILE A 593 15.52 -18.89 7.93
C ILE A 593 15.18 -17.96 9.13
N GLY A 594 14.40 -18.44 10.11
CA GLY A 594 14.05 -17.64 11.29
C GLY A 594 12.88 -16.68 11.06
N GLY A 595 12.11 -16.90 10.00
CA GLY A 595 10.75 -16.38 9.86
C GLY A 595 9.83 -17.11 10.84
N GLY A 596 10.02 -16.86 12.14
CA GLY A 596 9.15 -17.35 13.20
C GLY A 596 7.76 -16.73 13.04
N TRP A 597 6.76 -17.60 13.04
CA TRP A 597 5.34 -17.27 13.12
C TRP A 597 4.84 -17.31 14.55
#